data_AF-A0AAD6V878-F1
#
_entry.id   AF-A0AAD6V878-F1
#
_cell.length_a   1.000
_cell.length_b   1.000
_cell.length_c   1.000
_cell.angle_alpha   90.00
_cell.angle_beta   90.00
_cell.angle_gamma   90.00
#
_symmetry.space_group_name_H-M   'P 1'
#
loop_
_entity.id
_entity.type
_entity.pdbx_description
1 polymer ?
#
loop_
_entity_poly.entity_id
_entity_poly.type
_entity_poly.pdbx_seq_one_letter_code
_entity_poly.pdbx_strand_id
1 'polypeptide(L)'
;GSFQADSTSGKFLLSWDHWADFQAWLENEERRHCIELRLIQTTKGLPQFDKKLRYVCSRHGTGGVKVYEKKFPERARRLAPKRTGCPCALIVKQYPGTRQLLGSYKDVHNHPLKKDNIAFTRIPRATREYI
;
A
#
# COMPACT_ATOMS: atom_id res chain seq x y z
N GLY A 1 -19.77 -1.06 -6.23
CA GLY A 1 -19.69 -2.30 -7.01
C GLY A 1 -20.13 -3.41 -6.10
N SER A 2 -21.04 -4.25 -6.55
CA SER A 2 -21.32 -5.56 -5.94
C SER A 2 -20.18 -6.53 -6.28
N PHE A 3 -20.16 -7.69 -5.64
CA PHE A 3 -19.16 -8.73 -5.89
C PHE A 3 -19.11 -9.16 -7.37
N GLN A 4 -20.25 -9.47 -7.98
CA GLN A 4 -20.33 -9.84 -9.40
C GLN A 4 -19.86 -8.72 -10.33
N ALA A 5 -20.23 -7.48 -10.04
CA ALA A 5 -19.81 -6.35 -10.85
C ALA A 5 -18.29 -6.12 -10.75
N ASP A 6 -17.73 -6.19 -9.54
CA ASP A 6 -16.31 -5.93 -9.34
C ASP A 6 -15.44 -7.10 -9.88
N SER A 7 -15.88 -8.36 -9.74
CA SER A 7 -15.18 -9.54 -10.30
C SER A 7 -15.15 -9.57 -11.83
N THR A 8 -16.21 -9.11 -12.50
CA THR A 8 -16.28 -9.07 -13.98
C THR A 8 -15.73 -7.78 -14.58
N SER A 9 -15.50 -6.74 -13.77
CA SER A 9 -15.07 -5.41 -14.25
C SER A 9 -13.67 -5.35 -14.85
N GLY A 10 -12.83 -6.37 -14.65
CA GLY A 10 -11.40 -6.34 -14.99
C GLY A 10 -10.56 -5.40 -14.12
N LYS A 11 -11.15 -4.67 -13.16
CA LYS A 11 -10.44 -3.75 -12.26
C LYS A 11 -9.91 -4.42 -11.00
N PHE A 12 -10.56 -5.52 -10.59
CA PHE A 12 -10.18 -6.33 -9.42
C PHE A 12 -9.65 -7.68 -9.90
N LEU A 13 -8.37 -7.70 -10.27
CA LEU A 13 -7.71 -8.89 -10.83
C LEU A 13 -7.21 -9.86 -9.77
N LEU A 14 -7.15 -9.43 -8.51
CA LEU A 14 -6.72 -10.26 -7.40
C LEU A 14 -7.94 -10.76 -6.63
N SER A 15 -7.89 -12.01 -6.20
CA SER A 15 -8.85 -12.60 -5.28
C SER A 15 -8.13 -13.45 -4.24
N TRP A 16 -8.70 -13.50 -3.04
CA TRP A 16 -8.20 -14.32 -1.93
C TRP A 16 -9.38 -14.94 -1.22
N ASP A 17 -9.28 -16.21 -0.84
CA ASP A 17 -10.39 -16.91 -0.19
C ASP A 17 -10.52 -16.52 1.29
N HIS A 18 -9.39 -16.21 1.93
CA HIS A 18 -9.33 -15.77 3.31
C HIS A 18 -8.45 -14.54 3.52
N TRP A 19 -8.67 -13.87 4.66
CA TRP A 19 -7.81 -12.77 5.12
C TRP A 19 -6.36 -13.22 5.32
N ALA A 20 -6.13 -14.47 5.71
CA ALA A 20 -4.79 -15.03 5.86
C ALA A 20 -4.03 -15.07 4.52
N ASP A 21 -4.69 -15.48 3.44
CA ASP A 21 -4.09 -15.52 2.09
C ASP A 21 -3.75 -14.11 1.61
N PHE A 22 -4.64 -13.15 1.88
CA PHE A 22 -4.38 -11.74 1.63
C PHE A 22 -3.16 -11.22 2.43
N GLN A 23 -3.05 -11.56 3.71
CA GLN A 23 -1.93 -11.16 4.56
C GLN A 23 -0.60 -11.76 4.05
N ALA A 24 -0.60 -13.05 3.71
CA ALA A 24 0.58 -13.71 3.14
C ALA A 24 1.00 -13.07 1.80
N TRP A 25 0.02 -12.77 0.94
CA TRP A 25 0.27 -12.03 -0.30
C TRP A 25 0.85 -10.64 -0.02
N LEU A 26 0.28 -9.90 0.92
CA LEU A 26 0.72 -8.55 1.29
C LEU A 26 2.17 -8.56 1.78
N GLU A 27 2.52 -9.48 2.69
CA GLU A 27 3.87 -9.63 3.22
C GLU A 27 4.88 -10.02 2.13
N ASN A 28 4.48 -10.92 1.23
CA ASN A 28 5.31 -11.32 0.10
C ASN A 28 5.53 -10.14 -0.86
N GLU A 29 4.51 -9.35 -1.14
CA GLU A 29 4.57 -8.19 -2.02
C GLU A 29 5.47 -7.09 -1.43
N GLU A 30 5.29 -6.80 -0.14
CA GLU A 30 6.15 -5.88 0.62
C GLU A 30 7.61 -6.33 0.61
N ARG A 31 7.87 -7.62 0.80
CA ARG A 31 9.23 -8.19 0.76
C ARG A 31 9.84 -8.12 -0.64
N ARG A 32 9.11 -8.56 -1.66
CA ARG A 32 9.54 -8.62 -3.07
C ARG A 32 9.99 -7.26 -3.60
N HIS A 33 9.21 -6.22 -3.30
CA HIS A 33 9.50 -4.86 -3.74
C HIS A 33 10.27 -4.04 -2.69
N CYS A 34 10.50 -4.62 -1.50
CA CYS A 34 11.02 -3.97 -0.31
C CYS A 34 10.30 -2.66 -0.03
N ILE A 35 8.97 -2.69 -0.04
CA ILE A 35 8.07 -1.57 0.23
C ILE A 35 7.26 -1.85 1.50
N GLU A 36 6.55 -0.82 1.97
CA GLU A 36 5.59 -0.95 3.07
C GLU A 36 4.26 -0.37 2.57
N LEU A 37 3.21 -1.19 2.54
CA LEU A 37 1.85 -0.83 2.17
C LEU A 37 1.07 -0.53 3.44
N ARG A 38 0.79 0.76 3.67
CA ARG A 38 0.09 1.24 4.84
C ARG A 38 -1.39 1.37 4.59
N LEU A 39 -2.20 0.83 5.50
CA LEU A 39 -3.63 1.07 5.53
C LEU A 39 -3.90 2.55 5.86
N ILE A 40 -4.59 3.25 4.97
CA ILE A 40 -4.92 4.68 5.12
C ILE A 40 -6.40 4.96 5.21
N GLN A 41 -7.24 4.04 4.76
CA GLN A 41 -8.69 4.19 4.81
C GLN A 41 -9.35 2.83 5.01
N THR A 42 -10.31 2.81 5.92
CA THR A 42 -11.23 1.69 6.13
C THR A 42 -12.64 2.21 6.01
N THR A 43 -13.44 1.59 5.15
CA THR A 43 -14.88 1.85 5.01
C THR A 43 -15.61 0.56 5.34
N LYS A 44 -16.68 0.61 6.13
CA LYS A 44 -17.45 -0.56 6.56
C LYS A 44 -18.95 -0.32 6.44
N GLY A 45 -19.71 -1.41 6.37
CA GLY A 45 -21.16 -1.38 6.54
C GLY A 45 -21.93 -0.68 5.42
N LEU A 46 -21.43 -0.75 4.18
CA LEU A 46 -22.20 -0.29 3.02
C LEU A 46 -22.99 -1.46 2.42
N PRO A 47 -24.16 -1.22 1.81
CA PRO A 47 -24.96 -2.29 1.21
C PRO A 47 -24.20 -3.09 0.15
N GLN A 48 -23.20 -2.49 -0.50
CA GLN A 48 -22.44 -3.14 -1.55
C GLN A 48 -21.21 -3.91 -1.06
N PHE A 49 -20.72 -3.64 0.16
CA PHE A 49 -19.55 -4.31 0.74
C PHE A 49 -19.51 -4.20 2.27
N ASP A 50 -19.10 -5.26 2.94
CA ASP A 50 -18.94 -5.28 4.40
C ASP A 50 -17.75 -4.43 4.84
N LYS A 51 -16.64 -4.57 4.10
CA LYS A 51 -15.37 -3.91 4.41
C LYS A 51 -14.65 -3.56 3.12
N LYS A 52 -14.16 -2.32 3.04
CA LYS A 52 -13.24 -1.85 2.01
C LYS A 52 -12.02 -1.25 2.69
N LEU A 53 -10.85 -1.75 2.34
CA LEU A 53 -9.56 -1.27 2.82
C LEU A 53 -8.80 -0.62 1.67
N ARG A 54 -8.15 0.51 1.94
CA ARG A 54 -7.23 1.16 1.01
C ARG A 54 -5.85 1.22 1.64
N TYR A 55 -4.90 0.56 0.99
CA TYR A 55 -3.49 0.62 1.30
C TYR A 55 -2.76 1.49 0.28
N VAL A 56 -1.71 2.17 0.71
CA VAL A 56 -0.80 2.92 -0.16
C VAL A 56 0.64 2.68 0.26
N CYS A 57 1.57 2.84 -0.67
CA CYS A 57 2.98 2.81 -0.32
C CYS A 57 3.30 3.85 0.78
N SER A 58 4.18 3.52 1.72
CA SER A 58 4.63 4.41 2.79
C SER A 58 5.23 5.72 2.26
N ARG A 59 5.75 5.71 1.02
CA ARG A 59 6.25 6.88 0.28
C ARG A 59 5.15 7.76 -0.32
N HIS A 60 3.89 7.33 -0.33
CA HIS A 60 2.74 8.14 -0.75
C HIS A 60 2.68 9.45 0.03
N GLY A 61 2.91 9.36 1.34
CA GLY A 61 2.72 10.48 2.26
C GLY A 61 1.25 10.63 2.63
N THR A 62 0.98 10.61 3.92
CA THR A 62 -0.35 10.89 4.47
C THR A 62 -0.31 12.22 5.22
N GLY A 63 -1.35 13.02 5.08
CA GLY A 63 -1.46 14.37 5.65
C GLY A 63 -1.21 15.50 4.65
N GLY A 64 -1.67 16.70 5.00
CA GLY A 64 -1.57 17.89 4.15
C GLY A 64 -0.15 18.44 4.01
N VAL A 65 0.02 19.35 3.05
CA VAL A 65 1.25 20.13 2.86
C VAL A 65 1.38 21.08 4.06
N LYS A 66 2.40 20.89 4.89
CA LYS A 66 2.74 21.88 5.92
C LYS A 66 3.52 23.01 5.26
N VAL A 67 3.07 24.25 5.45
CA VAL A 67 3.83 25.46 5.09
C VAL A 67 4.97 25.57 6.11
N TYR A 68 6.06 24.86 5.85
CA TYR A 68 7.27 24.94 6.66
C TYR A 68 8.38 25.56 5.84
N GLU A 69 8.79 26.75 6.24
CA GLU A 69 9.98 27.41 5.72
C GLU A 69 11.19 26.97 6.54
N LYS A 70 12.25 26.53 5.85
CA LYS A 70 13.50 26.17 6.52
C LYS A 70 14.13 27.44 7.09
N LYS A 71 14.47 27.43 8.39
CA LYS A 71 15.26 28.50 9.02
C LYS A 71 16.65 28.69 8.39
N PHE A 72 17.20 27.63 7.80
CA PHE A 72 18.53 27.57 7.21
C PHE A 72 18.48 26.82 5.87
N PRO A 73 18.13 27.50 4.76
CA PRO A 73 17.95 26.87 3.45
C PRO A 73 19.23 26.25 2.88
N GLU A 74 20.40 26.77 3.25
CA GLU A 74 21.73 26.31 2.85
C GLU A 74 22.07 24.92 3.39
N ARG A 75 21.39 24.48 4.47
CA ARG A 75 21.57 23.14 5.04
C ARG A 75 20.88 22.09 4.18
N ALA A 76 21.67 21.38 3.38
CA ALA A 76 21.23 20.22 2.63
C ALA A 76 20.92 19.04 3.56
N ARG A 77 19.87 18.27 3.22
CA ARG A 77 19.62 17.00 3.92
C ARG A 77 20.60 15.96 3.40
N ARG A 78 21.19 15.18 4.30
CA ARG A 78 22.04 14.02 3.95
C ARG A 78 21.27 12.93 3.18
N LEU A 79 19.95 12.87 3.36
CA LEU A 79 19.09 11.89 2.70
C LEU A 79 17.92 12.58 1.99
N ALA A 80 17.52 11.99 0.86
CA ALA A 80 16.33 12.37 0.13
C ALA A 80 15.06 12.31 1.02
N PRO A 81 14.01 13.06 0.70
CA PRO A 81 12.73 12.98 1.40
C PRO A 81 12.18 11.55 1.41
N LYS A 82 11.63 11.13 2.56
CA LYS A 82 10.98 9.82 2.68
C LYS A 82 9.69 9.71 1.85
N ARG A 83 9.02 10.84 1.58
CA ARG A 83 7.75 10.92 0.85
C ARG A 83 8.01 11.41 -0.58
N THR A 84 7.49 10.69 -1.56
CA THR A 84 7.62 11.00 -3.00
C THR A 84 6.26 11.17 -3.69
N GLY A 85 5.14 10.97 -2.98
CA GLY A 85 3.81 10.97 -3.62
C GLY A 85 3.54 9.70 -4.43
N CYS A 86 4.14 8.58 -4.03
CA CYS A 86 4.03 7.31 -4.75
C CYS A 86 2.58 6.94 -5.10
N PRO A 87 2.27 6.61 -6.37
CA PRO A 87 0.91 6.27 -6.80
C PRO A 87 0.50 4.82 -6.51
N CYS A 88 1.43 4.00 -6.00
CA CYS A 88 1.18 2.62 -5.63
C CYS A 88 0.10 2.54 -4.55
N ALA A 89 -0.96 1.79 -4.87
CA ALA A 89 -2.12 1.65 -4.03
C ALA A 89 -2.77 0.29 -4.24
N LEU A 90 -3.38 -0.22 -3.17
CA LEU A 90 -4.12 -1.46 -3.15
C LEU A 90 -5.49 -1.21 -2.52
N ILE A 91 -6.54 -1.67 -3.17
CA ILE A 91 -7.90 -1.64 -2.65
C ILE A 91 -8.36 -3.08 -2.46
N VAL A 92 -8.76 -3.43 -1.25
CA VAL A 92 -9.30 -4.75 -0.91
C VAL A 92 -10.74 -4.58 -0.46
N LYS A 93 -11.64 -5.41 -0.96
CA LYS A 93 -13.05 -5.42 -0.59
C LYS A 93 -13.50 -6.81 -0.14
N GLN A 94 -14.31 -6.83 0.90
CA GLN A 94 -15.04 -7.99 1.40
C GLN A 94 -16.53 -7.73 1.19
N TYR A 95 -17.27 -8.72 0.70
CA TYR A 95 -18.68 -8.58 0.34
C TYR A 95 -19.58 -9.43 1.25
N PRO A 96 -20.81 -8.95 1.54
CA PRO A 96 -21.79 -9.69 2.32
C PRO A 96 -22.04 -11.08 1.74
N GLY A 97 -22.13 -12.09 2.61
CA GLY A 97 -22.43 -13.47 2.21
C GLY A 97 -21.30 -14.19 1.47
N THR A 98 -20.12 -13.57 1.34
CA THR A 98 -18.95 -14.17 0.70
C THR A 98 -17.74 -14.14 1.64
N ARG A 99 -16.95 -15.20 1.64
CA ARG A 99 -15.64 -15.21 2.33
C ARG A 99 -14.54 -14.58 1.48
N GLN A 100 -14.74 -14.61 0.16
CA GLN A 100 -13.76 -14.15 -0.80
C GLN A 100 -13.54 -12.63 -0.75
N LEU A 101 -12.28 -12.24 -0.82
CA LEU A 101 -11.80 -10.88 -0.91
C LEU A 101 -11.45 -10.59 -2.36
N LEU A 102 -11.80 -9.40 -2.85
CA LEU A 102 -11.35 -8.92 -4.16
C LEU A 102 -10.38 -7.76 -3.99
N GLY A 103 -9.30 -7.79 -4.77
CA GLY A 103 -8.20 -6.84 -4.74
C GLY A 103 -7.98 -6.13 -6.07
N SER A 104 -7.79 -4.83 -6.02
CA SER A 104 -7.29 -4.02 -7.12
C SER A 104 -5.95 -3.43 -6.73
N TYR A 105 -4.88 -3.87 -7.40
CA TYR A 105 -3.52 -3.46 -7.09
C TYR A 105 -2.92 -2.66 -8.25
N LYS A 106 -2.41 -1.47 -7.94
CA LYS A 106 -1.65 -0.64 -8.87
C LYS A 106 -0.19 -0.67 -8.48
N ASP A 107 0.57 -1.57 -9.08
CA ASP A 107 2.03 -1.69 -8.91
C ASP A 107 2.79 -0.66 -9.75
N VAL A 108 2.56 0.62 -9.46
CA VAL A 108 3.27 1.72 -10.11
C VAL A 108 3.96 2.55 -9.05
N HIS A 109 5.28 2.61 -9.14
CA HIS A 109 6.14 3.34 -8.20
C HIS A 109 6.88 4.47 -8.92
N ASN A 110 7.06 5.59 -8.21
CA ASN A 110 7.84 6.74 -8.68
C ASN A 110 9.16 6.91 -7.92
N HIS A 111 9.60 5.84 -7.26
CA HIS A 111 10.83 5.80 -6.48
C HIS A 111 11.50 4.44 -6.68
N PRO A 112 12.83 4.34 -6.45
CA PRO A 112 13.53 3.07 -6.48
C PRO A 112 12.93 2.05 -5.49
N LEU A 113 12.98 0.78 -5.88
CA LEU A 113 12.51 -0.37 -5.10
C LEU A 113 13.72 -1.17 -4.59
N LYS A 114 13.45 -2.23 -3.81
CA LYS A 114 14.49 -3.17 -3.33
C LYS A 114 15.55 -2.46 -2.48
N LYS A 115 16.84 -2.74 -2.73
CA LYS A 115 18.00 -2.25 -1.97
C LYS A 115 17.97 -0.75 -1.74
N ASP A 116 17.64 0.02 -2.77
CA ASP A 116 17.59 1.49 -2.71
C ASP A 116 16.41 2.01 -1.85
N ASN A 117 15.39 1.17 -1.62
CA ASN A 117 14.25 1.51 -0.78
C ASN A 117 14.42 1.10 0.69
N ILE A 118 15.37 0.21 1.01
CA ILE A 118 15.55 -0.34 2.36
C ILE A 118 15.70 0.75 3.43
N ALA A 119 16.47 1.82 3.13
CA ALA A 119 16.68 2.93 4.06
C ALA A 119 15.39 3.69 4.45
N PHE A 120 14.32 3.49 3.67
CA PHE A 120 13.05 4.19 3.80
C PHE A 120 11.91 3.31 4.30
N THR A 121 12.17 2.01 4.51
CA THR A 121 11.23 1.05 5.08
C THR A 121 11.56 0.70 6.52
N ARG A 122 10.61 0.08 7.21
CA ARG A 122 10.77 -0.46 8.57
C ARG A 122 11.23 -1.93 8.58
N ILE A 123 11.82 -2.42 7.49
CA ILE A 123 12.32 -3.80 7.42
C ILE A 123 13.38 -4.01 8.53
N PRO A 124 13.22 -5.02 9.41
CA PRO A 124 14.17 -5.34 10.48
C PRO A 124 15.58 -5.56 9.95
N ARG A 125 16.61 -5.18 10.72
CA ARG A 125 18.01 -5.30 10.27
C ARG A 125 18.38 -6.71 9.81
N ALA A 126 17.95 -7.74 10.54
CA ALA A 126 18.19 -9.13 10.17
C ALA A 126 17.66 -9.47 8.77
N THR A 127 16.51 -8.93 8.37
CA THR A 127 15.91 -9.15 7.05
C THR A 127 16.62 -8.35 5.94
N ARG A 128 17.36 -7.29 6.28
CA ARG A 128 18.11 -6.49 5.29
C ARG A 128 19.33 -7.22 4.74
N GLU A 129 19.88 -8.15 5.49
CA GLU A 129 21.10 -8.90 5.11
C GLU A 129 20.82 -9.96 4.04
N TYR A 130 19.56 -10.36 3.87
CA TYR A 130 19.11 -11.39 2.90
C TYR A 130 18.45 -10.81 1.64
N ILE A 131 18.47 -9.48 1.46
CA ILE A 131 17.87 -8.75 0.32
C ILE A 131 18.98 -8.11 -0.53
#